data_AF-A0A518HMT9-F1
#
_entry.id   AF-A0A518HMT9-F1
#
_cell.length_a   1.000
_cell.length_b   1.000
_cell.length_c   1.000
_cell.angle_alpha   90.00
_cell.angle_beta   90.00
_cell.angle_gamma   90.00
#
_symmetry.space_group_name_H-M   'P 1'
#
loop_
_entity.id
_entity.type
_entity.pdbx_description
1 polymer ?
#
loop_
_entity_poly.entity_id
_entity_poly.type
_entity_poly.pdbx_seq_one_letter_code
_entity_poly.pdbx_strand_id
1 'polypeptide(L)' 'MFSMAIYRSTLHLKTHVYLRDDGIRPQIELDETDHLLAKEQHGGISIERALELVHLVENARPTDDSL' A
#
# COMPACT_ATOMS: atom_id res chain seq x y z
N MET A 1 4.09 -5.51 -16.30
CA MET A 1 3.07 -5.71 -15.26
C MET A 1 3.73 -5.38 -13.93
N PHE A 2 3.50 -4.17 -13.41
CA PHE A 2 4.10 -3.70 -12.15
C PHE A 2 3.42 -4.42 -10.99
N SER A 3 3.98 -5.56 -10.61
CA SER A 3 3.45 -6.35 -9.51
C SER A 3 3.81 -5.66 -8.20
N MET A 4 2.78 -5.39 -7.40
CA MET A 4 2.83 -4.98 -6.01
C MET A 4 3.36 -6.15 -5.14
N ALA A 5 4.54 -6.71 -5.45
CA ALA A 5 5.03 -7.98 -4.93
C ALA A 5 5.13 -8.06 -3.40
N ILE A 6 5.11 -6.90 -2.73
CA ILE A 6 5.18 -6.73 -1.29
C ILE A 6 3.87 -7.15 -0.60
N TYR A 7 2.73 -6.75 -1.18
CA TYR A 7 1.43 -7.13 -0.69
C TYR A 7 0.87 -8.18 -1.64
N ARG A 8 0.39 -9.29 -1.10
CA ARG A 8 -0.40 -10.23 -1.90
C ARG A 8 -1.60 -9.49 -2.52
N SER A 9 -2.29 -10.15 -3.44
CA SER A 9 -3.44 -9.55 -4.15
C SER A 9 -4.34 -8.75 -3.22
N THR A 10 -4.48 -7.46 -3.51
CA THR A 10 -5.38 -6.56 -2.78
C THR A 10 -6.78 -6.51 -3.38
N LEU A 11 -6.97 -7.16 -4.53
CA LEU A 11 -8.28 -7.34 -5.12
C LEU A 11 -9.12 -8.20 -4.17
N HIS A 12 -10.31 -7.70 -3.82
CA HIS A 12 -11.26 -8.26 -2.85
C HIS A 12 -10.98 -8.01 -1.36
N LEU A 13 -10.03 -7.14 -1.01
CA LEU A 13 -9.99 -6.66 0.38
C LEU A 13 -11.19 -5.75 0.64
N LYS A 14 -11.97 -6.07 1.67
CA LYS A 14 -13.10 -5.24 2.11
C LYS A 14 -12.59 -3.96 2.75
N THR A 15 -13.18 -2.83 2.36
CA THR A 15 -12.78 -1.49 2.83
C THR A 15 -13.97 -0.67 3.28
N HIS A 16 -13.71 0.21 4.24
CA HIS A 16 -14.55 1.32 4.63
C HIS A 16 -14.01 2.60 3.99
N VAL A 17 -14.88 3.38 3.38
CA VAL A 17 -14.53 4.66 2.73
C VAL A 17 -15.18 5.80 3.50
N TYR A 18 -14.35 6.69 4.03
CA TYR A 18 -14.80 7.90 4.71
C TYR A 18 -14.48 9.09 3.81
N LEU A 19 -15.54 9.73 3.31
CA LEU A 19 -15.41 10.92 2.47
C LEU A 19 -14.92 12.10 3.32
N ARG A 20 -13.89 12.80 2.82
CA ARG A 20 -13.33 14.04 3.38
C ARG A 20 -13.04 15.00 2.23
N ASP A 21 -12.89 16.28 2.53
CA ASP A 21 -12.56 17.35 1.55
C ASP A 21 -13.44 17.29 0.29
N ASP A 22 -14.77 17.25 0.47
CA ASP A 22 -15.77 17.11 -0.61
C ASP A 22 -15.55 15.90 -1.54
N GLY A 23 -14.90 14.85 -1.03
CA GLY A 23 -14.61 13.62 -1.77
C GLY A 23 -13.29 13.66 -2.56
N ILE A 24 -12.49 14.72 -2.44
CA ILE A 24 -11.20 14.83 -3.14
C ILE A 24 -10.14 13.91 -2.52
N ARG A 25 -10.18 13.71 -1.20
CA ARG A 25 -9.23 12.87 -0.46
C ARG A 25 -9.95 11.95 0.54
N PRO A 26 -10.58 10.88 0.06
CA PRO A 26 -11.19 9.92 0.96
C PRO A 26 -10.13 9.24 1.82
N GLN A 27 -10.50 8.96 3.07
CA GLN A 27 -9.75 8.04 3.90
C GLN A 27 -10.31 6.63 3.67
N ILE A 28 -9.45 5.69 3.29
CA ILE A 28 -9.81 4.29 3.06
C ILE A 28 -9.21 3.46 4.19
N GLU A 29 -10.02 2.66 4.85
CA GLU A 29 -9.62 1.78 5.95
C GLU A 29 -10.00 0.34 5.60
N LEU A 30 -9.08 -0.61 5.79
CA LEU A 30 -9.32 -2.03 5.56
C LEU A 30 -10.04 -2.66 6.76
N ASP A 31 -10.88 -3.66 6.52
CA ASP A 31 -11.30 -4.55 7.60
C ASP A 31 -10.08 -5.22 8.24
N GLU A 32 -10.13 -5.46 9.55
CA GLU A 32 -9.09 -6.22 10.24
C GLU A 32 -9.09 -7.67 9.73
N THR A 33 -8.01 -8.06 9.06
CA THR A 33 -7.85 -9.37 8.43
C THR A 33 -6.40 -9.83 8.53
N ASP A 34 -6.14 -11.09 8.19
CA ASP A 34 -4.78 -11.63 8.18
C ASP A 34 -3.88 -11.09 7.05
N HIS A 35 -4.42 -10.26 6.17
CA HIS A 35 -3.65 -9.66 5.08
C HIS A 35 -2.63 -8.65 5.61
N LEU A 36 -1.38 -8.72 5.14
CA LEU A 36 -0.27 -7.90 5.64
C LEU A 36 -0.59 -6.39 5.59
N LEU A 37 -1.16 -5.91 4.49
CA LEU A 37 -1.56 -4.51 4.35
C LEU A 37 -2.58 -4.08 5.41
N ALA A 38 -3.51 -4.95 5.80
CA ALA A 38 -4.50 -4.64 6.83
C ALA A 38 -3.82 -4.53 8.20
N LYS A 39 -2.94 -5.47 8.54
CA LYS A 39 -2.17 -5.44 9.80
C LYS A 39 -1.32 -4.18 9.91
N GLU A 40 -0.59 -3.84 8.85
CA GLU A 40 0.29 -2.68 8.80
C GLU A 40 -0.50 -1.35 8.79
N GLN A 41 -1.69 -1.30 8.20
CA GLN A 41 -2.55 -0.11 8.26
C GLN A 41 -3.11 0.12 9.67
N HIS A 42 -3.60 -0.95 10.32
CA HIS A 42 -4.21 -0.87 11.66
C HIS A 42 -3.17 -0.65 12.77
N GLY A 43 -2.07 -1.40 12.72
CA GLY A 43 -0.99 -1.32 13.72
C GLY A 43 0.00 -0.18 13.48
N GLY A 44 -0.07 0.47 12.31
CA GLY A 44 0.99 1.32 11.81
C GLY A 44 2.21 0.52 11.34
N ILE A 45 3.14 1.22 10.71
CA ILE A 45 4.43 0.65 10.29
C ILE A 45 5.57 1.34 11.03
N SER A 46 6.63 0.58 11.32
CA SER A 46 7.86 1.15 11.87
C SER A 46 8.63 1.91 10.79
N ILE A 47 9.58 2.75 11.20
CA ILE A 47 10.44 3.49 10.28
C ILE A 47 11.30 2.52 9.45
N GLU A 48 11.82 1.47 10.07
CA GLU A 48 12.62 0.44 9.38
C GLU A 48 11.79 -0.25 8.29
N ARG A 49 10.54 -0.59 8.59
CA ARG A 49 9.63 -1.16 7.60
C ARG A 49 9.32 -0.17 6.47
N ALA A 50 9.11 1.10 6.78
CA ALA A 50 8.89 2.13 5.77
C ALA A 50 10.10 2.27 4.81
N LEU A 51 11.33 2.22 5.34
CA LEU A 51 12.55 2.26 4.53
C LEU A 51 12.68 1.03 3.63
N GLU A 52 12.34 -0.16 4.14
CA GLU A 52 12.29 -1.38 3.35
C GLU A 52 11.32 -1.26 2.16
N LEU A 53 10.11 -0.74 2.42
CA LEU A 53 9.10 -0.52 1.37
C LEU A 53 9.60 0.42 0.27
N VAL A 54 10.27 1.52 0.63
CA VAL A 54 10.86 2.47 -0.35
C VAL A 54 11.87 1.75 -1.23
N HIS A 55 12.80 1.01 -0.64
CA HIS A 55 13.84 0.29 -1.39
C HIS A 55 13.25 -0.76 -2.35
N LEU A 56 12.22 -1.49 -1.89
CA LEU A 56 11.55 -2.51 -2.70
C LEU A 56 10.80 -1.90 -3.90
N VAL A 57 10.21 -0.70 -3.74
CA VAL A 57 9.52 0.00 -4.84
C VAL A 57 10.50 0.63 -5.83
N GLU A 58 11.61 1.18 -5.36
CA GLU A 58 12.65 1.74 -6.24
C GLU A 58 13.33 0.69 -7.10
N ASN A 59 13.66 -0.47 -6.53
CA ASN A 59 14.25 -1.58 -7.29
C ASN A 59 13.27 -2.21 -8.29
N ALA A 60 11.97 -2.02 -8.08
CA ALA A 60 10.95 -2.49 -8.98
C ALA A 60 10.65 -1.51 -10.13
N ARG A 61 11.05 -0.23 -10.03
CA ARG A 61 10.93 0.73 -11.14
C ARG A 61 11.72 0.22 -12.34
N PRO A 62 11.23 0.37 -13.58
CA PRO A 62 12.06 0.06 -14.73
C PRO A 62 13.19 1.10 -14.71
N THR A 63 14.44 0.69 -14.84
CA THR A 63 15.47 1.65 -15.26
C THR A 63 15.00 2.23 -16.58
N ASP A 64 14.78 3.54 -16.61
CA ASP A 64 14.59 4.25 -17.86
C ASP A 64 15.95 4.27 -18.57
N ASP A 65 16.31 3.16 -19.20
CA ASP A 65 17.50 3.01 -20.04
C ASP A 65 17.23 3.59 -21.44
N SER A 66 16.61 4.78 -21.49
CA SER A 66 16.38 5.55 -22.72
C SER A 66 16.68 7.04 -22.50
N LEU A 67 17.98 7.37 -22.48
CA LEU A 67 18.53 8.65 -22.93
C LEU A 67 19.77 8.41 -23.80
#